data_AF-A0A8T4WIG5-F1
#
_entry.id   AF-A0A8T4WIG5-F1
#
_cell.length_a   1.000
_cell.length_b   1.000
_cell.length_c   1.000
_cell.angle_alpha   90.00
_cell.angle_beta   90.00
_cell.angle_gamma   90.00
#
_symmetry.space_group_name_H-M   'P 1'
#
loop_
_entity.id
_entity.type
_entity.pdbx_description
1 polymer ?
#
loop_
_entity_poly.entity_id
_entity_poly.type
_entity_poly.pdbx_seq_one_letter_code
_entity_poly.pdbx_strand_id
1 'polypeptide(L)'
;METDSKTRIPVSDLDEILRVLKEKKTDVQINKDYNSIVIEKGLKKFEVNKNGSVKGSMPLHSFHTDRADSLKIEEDEIEVCYEGGNYVFKI
;
A
#
# COMPACT_ATOMS: atom_id res chain seq x y z
N MET A 1 4.10 -22.03 17.57
CA MET A 1 3.53 -22.37 16.25
C MET A 1 2.36 -21.42 16.05
N GLU A 2 2.69 -20.21 15.59
CA GLU A 2 2.51 -19.78 14.19
C GLU A 2 1.08 -19.34 13.93
N THR A 3 0.81 -18.07 14.22
CA THR A 3 -0.13 -17.26 13.43
C THR A 3 0.49 -15.89 13.30
N ASP A 4 1.57 -15.82 12.50
CA ASP A 4 1.94 -14.58 11.80
C ASP A 4 0.77 -14.27 10.86
N SER A 5 -0.30 -13.74 11.45
CA SER A 5 -1.49 -13.32 10.74
C SER A 5 -1.05 -12.06 10.01
N LYS A 6 -0.60 -12.23 8.77
CA LYS A 6 -0.35 -11.15 7.81
C LYS A 6 -1.62 -10.29 7.73
N THR A 7 -1.71 -9.27 8.57
CA THR A 7 -2.91 -8.44 8.73
C THR A 7 -3.16 -7.71 7.43
N ARG A 8 -4.21 -8.12 6.71
CA ARG A 8 -4.75 -7.35 5.58
C ARG A 8 -5.48 -6.14 6.14
N ILE A 9 -5.07 -4.97 5.69
CA ILE A 9 -5.61 -3.69 6.12
C ILE A 9 -6.59 -3.21 5.04
N PRO A 10 -7.86 -2.96 5.36
CA PRO A 10 -8.80 -2.38 4.39
C PRO A 10 -8.28 -1.04 3.86
N VAL A 11 -8.40 -0.80 2.55
CA VAL A 11 -8.00 0.50 1.96
C VAL A 11 -8.76 1.69 2.54
N SER A 12 -9.95 1.44 3.08
CA SER A 12 -10.77 2.44 3.78
C SER A 12 -10.15 2.90 5.10
N ASP A 13 -9.28 2.09 5.71
CA ASP A 13 -8.65 2.37 7.00
C ASP A 13 -7.23 2.94 6.82
N LEU A 14 -7.19 4.18 6.33
CA LEU A 14 -5.93 4.90 6.09
C LEU A 14 -5.12 5.08 7.38
N ASP A 15 -5.76 5.22 8.54
CA ASP A 15 -5.03 5.39 9.80
C ASP A 15 -4.24 4.13 10.17
N GLU A 16 -4.84 2.95 10.00
CA GLU A 16 -4.16 1.68 10.19
C GLU A 16 -3.04 1.46 9.16
N ILE A 17 -3.28 1.80 7.89
CA ILE A 17 -2.24 1.73 6.83
C ILE A 17 -1.04 2.60 7.21
N LEU A 18 -1.28 3.84 7.64
CA LEU A 18 -0.21 4.75 8.05
C LEU A 18 0.55 4.21 9.27
N ARG A 19 -0.15 3.64 10.25
CA ARG A 19 0.44 3.04 11.44
C ARG A 19 1.41 1.93 11.06
N VAL A 20 0.96 0.96 10.27
CA VAL A 20 1.78 -0.18 9.86
C VAL A 20 2.95 0.25 8.96
N LEU A 21 2.75 1.23 8.07
CA LEU A 21 3.86 1.79 7.29
C LEU A 21 4.94 2.40 8.17
N LYS A 22 4.56 3.17 9.20
CA LYS A 22 5.53 3.76 10.13
C LYS A 22 6.24 2.72 10.99
N GLU A 23 5.57 1.64 11.35
CA GLU A 23 6.16 0.54 12.12
C GLU A 23 7.13 -0.31 11.28
N LYS A 24 6.83 -0.53 9.99
CA LYS A 24 7.57 -1.46 9.11
C LYS A 24 8.56 -0.79 8.15
N LYS A 25 8.37 0.47 7.79
CA LYS A 25 9.12 1.14 6.71
C LYS A 25 9.81 2.41 7.21
N THR A 26 11.09 2.30 7.50
CA THR A 26 11.92 3.40 8.02
C THR A 26 12.55 4.27 6.93
N ASP A 27 12.56 3.85 5.66
CA ASP A 27 13.25 4.52 4.54
C ASP A 27 12.30 5.06 3.45
N VAL A 28 11.04 5.35 3.80
CA VAL A 28 10.05 5.89 2.85
C VAL A 28 9.53 7.25 3.31
N GLN A 29 9.22 8.12 2.35
CA GLN A 29 8.44 9.32 2.63
C GLN A 29 6.96 8.98 2.55
N ILE A 30 6.21 9.31 3.59
CA ILE A 30 4.77 9.05 3.66
C ILE A 30 4.04 10.37 3.81
N ASN A 31 3.15 10.68 2.87
CA ASN A 31 2.29 11.84 2.91
C ASN A 31 0.83 11.39 2.98
N LYS A 32 0.11 11.79 4.04
CA LYS A 32 -1.29 11.40 4.26
C LYS A 32 -2.17 12.65 4.17
N ASP A 33 -3.19 12.56 3.32
CA ASP A 33 -4.31 13.47 3.24
C ASP A 33 -5.59 12.82 3.78
N TYR A 34 -6.70 13.55 3.79
CA TYR A 34 -7.99 13.06 4.28
C TYR A 34 -8.55 11.86 3.49
N ASN A 35 -8.16 11.72 2.23
CA ASN A 35 -8.68 10.70 1.32
C ASN A 35 -7.63 9.70 0.84
N SER A 36 -6.33 9.96 1.06
CA SER A 36 -5.28 9.15 0.45
C SER A 36 -3.99 9.15 1.25
N ILE A 37 -3.19 8.11 1.04
CA ILE A 37 -1.79 8.02 1.47
C ILE A 37 -0.92 7.87 0.23
N VAL A 38 0.11 8.68 0.15
CA VAL A 38 1.16 8.63 -0.86
C VAL A 38 2.45 8.19 -0.18
N ILE A 39 3.12 7.20 -0.76
CA ILE A 39 4.35 6.58 -0.28
C ILE A 39 5.39 6.74 -1.39
N GLU A 40 6.54 7.32 -1.07
CA GLU A 40 7.60 7.61 -2.03
C GLU A 40 8.94 7.06 -1.53
N LYS A 41 9.66 6.33 -2.40
CA LYS A 41 11.03 5.83 -2.17
C LYS A 41 11.85 5.97 -3.44
N GLY A 42 12.75 6.94 -3.47
CA GLY A 42 13.50 7.30 -4.69
C GLY A 42 12.57 7.69 -5.83
N LEU A 43 12.61 6.96 -6.95
CA LEU A 43 11.74 7.17 -8.12
C LEU A 43 10.41 6.42 -8.06
N LYS A 44 10.19 5.63 -7.00
CA LYS A 44 8.99 4.81 -6.83
C LYS A 44 7.95 5.58 -6.04
N LYS A 45 6.70 5.50 -6.49
CA LYS A 45 5.55 6.17 -5.86
C LYS A 45 4.37 5.22 -5.77
N PHE A 46 3.74 5.13 -4.61
CA PHE A 46 2.54 4.35 -4.38
C PHE A 46 1.48 5.22 -3.70
N GLU A 47 0.30 5.29 -4.26
CA GLU A 47 -0.84 6.05 -3.75
C GLU A 47 -1.99 5.09 -3.48
N VAL A 48 -2.55 5.14 -2.28
CA VAL A 48 -3.79 4.46 -1.91
C VAL A 48 -4.82 5.48 -1.50
N ASN A 49 -6.03 5.35 -2.03
CA ASN A 49 -7.17 6.17 -1.69
C ASN A 49 -8.22 5.33 -0.94
N LYS A 50 -8.91 5.96 0.02
CA LYS A 50 -9.93 5.28 0.83
C LYS A 50 -11.13 4.76 0.03
N ASN A 51 -11.29 5.22 -1.21
CA ASN A 51 -12.33 4.75 -2.13
C ASN A 51 -11.97 3.46 -2.89
N GLY A 52 -10.79 2.87 -2.66
CA GLY A 52 -10.32 1.69 -3.37
C GLY A 52 -9.45 1.97 -4.61
N SER A 53 -9.21 3.24 -4.94
CA SER A 53 -8.21 3.62 -5.95
C SER A 53 -6.80 3.42 -5.41
N VAL A 54 -5.99 2.64 -6.13
CA VAL A 54 -4.57 2.42 -5.84
C VAL A 54 -3.76 2.63 -7.11
N LYS A 55 -2.66 3.39 -6.99
CA LYS A 55 -1.69 3.65 -8.07
C LYS A 55 -0.29 3.29 -7.61
N GLY A 56 0.39 2.41 -8.33
CA GLY A 56 1.81 2.16 -8.18
C GLY A 56 2.57 2.68 -9.39
N SER A 57 3.63 3.44 -9.19
CA SER A 57 4.53 3.92 -10.24
C SER A 57 5.96 3.51 -9.92
N MET A 58 6.56 2.77 -10.83
CA MET A 58 7.96 2.36 -10.79
C MET A 58 8.63 2.74 -12.12
N PRO A 59 9.97 2.80 -12.17
CA PRO A 59 10.68 2.85 -13.44
C PRO A 59 10.22 1.69 -14.33
N LEU A 60 9.74 2.01 -15.53
CA LEU A 60 9.27 1.07 -16.58
C LEU A 60 7.93 0.36 -16.33
N HIS A 61 7.28 0.54 -15.18
CA HIS A 61 5.99 -0.08 -14.88
C HIS A 61 5.08 0.81 -14.03
N SER A 62 3.82 0.94 -14.44
CA SER A 62 2.78 1.57 -13.65
C SER A 62 1.59 0.63 -13.49
N PHE A 63 0.96 0.66 -12.32
CA PHE A 63 -0.24 -0.06 -11.97
C PHE A 63 -1.30 0.92 -11.47
N HIS A 64 -2.54 0.72 -11.90
CA HIS A 64 -3.70 1.48 -11.42
C HIS A 64 -4.89 0.55 -11.31
N THR A 65 -5.61 0.62 -10.20
CA THR A 65 -6.88 -0.08 -10.00
C THR A 65 -7.80 0.78 -9.15
N ASP A 66 -9.10 0.77 -9.45
CA ASP A 66 -10.14 1.43 -8.65
C ASP A 66 -10.92 0.44 -7.77
N ARG A 67 -10.40 -0.79 -7.63
CA ARG A 67 -11.07 -1.91 -6.96
C ARG A 67 -10.21 -2.57 -5.89
N ALA A 68 -9.22 -1.87 -5.36
CA ALA A 68 -8.46 -2.39 -4.23
C ALA A 68 -9.39 -2.53 -3.02
N ASP A 69 -9.35 -3.70 -2.40
CA ASP A 69 -10.13 -4.02 -1.19
C ASP A 69 -9.26 -3.84 0.05
N SER A 70 -8.06 -4.42 0.01
CA SER A 70 -7.13 -4.42 1.14
C SER A 70 -5.68 -4.38 0.69
N LEU A 71 -4.82 -3.93 1.59
CA LEU A 71 -3.38 -3.92 1.45
C LEU A 71 -2.75 -4.84 2.48
N LYS A 72 -1.61 -5.42 2.12
CA LYS A 72 -0.71 -6.09 3.05
C LYS A 72 0.67 -5.46 2.90
N ILE A 73 1.24 -5.05 4.01
CA ILE A 73 2.45 -4.22 4.06
C ILE A 73 3.56 -5.02 4.75
N GLU A 74 4.58 -5.37 3.97
CA GLU A 74 5.75 -6.13 4.39
C GLU A 74 6.99 -5.25 4.36
N GLU A 75 8.14 -5.69 4.87
CA GLU A 75 9.36 -4.86 5.01
C GLU A 75 9.87 -4.24 3.69
N ASP A 76 9.68 -4.92 2.55
CA ASP A 76 10.14 -4.45 1.21
C ASP A 76 9.04 -4.39 0.14
N GLU A 77 7.79 -4.72 0.48
CA GLU A 77 6.70 -4.71 -0.50
C GLU A 77 5.34 -4.34 0.09
N ILE A 78 4.44 -3.88 -0.78
CA ILE A 78 3.02 -3.67 -0.51
C ILE A 78 2.23 -4.53 -1.50
N GLU A 79 1.49 -5.49 -0.98
CA GLU A 79 0.60 -6.36 -1.74
C GLU A 79 -0.82 -5.76 -1.73
N VAL A 80 -1.30 -5.36 -2.90
CA VAL A 80 -2.65 -4.85 -3.15
C VAL A 80 -3.56 -6.02 -3.52
N CYS A 81 -4.58 -6.28 -2.71
CA CYS A 81 -5.58 -7.31 -2.97
C CYS A 81 -6.83 -6.66 -3.59
N TYR A 82 -7.28 -7.17 -4.75
CA TYR A 82 -8.49 -6.73 -5.43
C TYR A 82 -9.24 -7.93 -6.02
N GLU A 83 -10.49 -7.76 -6.44
CA GLU A 83 -11.34 -8.87 -6.92
C GLU A 83 -10.71 -9.70 -8.06
N GLY A 84 -9.84 -9.08 -8.88
CA GLY A 84 -9.19 -9.71 -10.03
C GLY A 84 -7.81 -10.33 -9.76
N GLY A 85 -7.33 -10.32 -8.52
CA GLY A 85 -6.03 -10.86 -8.13
C GLY A 85 -5.25 -9.94 -7.19
N ASN A 86 -3.94 -10.15 -7.12
CA ASN A 86 -3.05 -9.36 -6.27
C ASN A 86 -1.97 -8.68 -7.10
N TYR A 87 -1.64 -7.44 -6.75
CA TYR A 87 -0.51 -6.70 -7.30
C TYR A 87 0.52 -6.43 -6.20
N VAL A 88 1.79 -6.73 -6.45
CA VAL A 88 2.87 -6.53 -5.48
C VAL A 88 3.72 -5.34 -5.90
N PHE A 89 3.73 -4.30 -5.07
CA PHE A 89 4.56 -3.12 -5.23
C PHE A 89 5.82 -3.23 -4.37
N LYS A 90 7.00 -3.35 -5.01
CA LYS A 90 8.29 -3.42 -4.28
C LYS A 90 8.82 -2.02 -3.96
N ILE A 91 9.05 -1.75 -2.68
CA ILE A 91 9.54 -0.48 -2.12
C ILE A 91 11.07 -0.46 -2.09
#